data_AF-A0A972ZA02-F1
#
_entry.id   AF-A0A972ZA02-F1
#
_cell.length_a   1.000
_cell.length_b   1.000
_cell.length_c   1.000
_cell.angle_alpha   90.00
_cell.angle_beta   90.00
_cell.angle_gamma   90.00
#
_symmetry.space_group_name_H-M   'P 1'
#
loop_
_entity.id
_entity.type
_entity.pdbx_description
1 polymer ?
#
loop_
_entity_poly.entity_id
_entity_poly.type
_entity_poly.pdbx_seq_one_letter_code
_entity_poly.pdbx_strand_id
1 'polypeptide(L)'
;MEQRAHSPQLVAGSFNRTIYLMQRKPGGYRQPTEEQRTLSKISKKNFDIWFRQIWNITGASTRKHPAPFPLELATRLVRMFSFHGDTVLDPFCGTGTTMIAALRHQRNSIGIDIDPEYCRMTARYLKKESSDFFLNTELKFEKMVSIPSGNTQVCEDPSLYEVRSARKTMG
;
A
#
# COMPACT_ATOMS: atom_id res chain seq x y z
N MET A 1 -27.76 -45.79 32.21
CA MET A 1 -26.31 -45.55 32.20
C MET A 1 -25.78 -46.13 30.90
N GLU A 2 -25.24 -45.43 29.92
CA GLU A 2 -24.76 -44.06 29.79
C GLU A 2 -24.67 -43.84 28.26
N GLN A 3 -25.48 -42.93 27.69
CA GLN A 3 -25.38 -42.61 26.26
C GLN A 3 -24.20 -41.65 26.09
N ARG A 4 -23.16 -42.10 25.37
CA ARG A 4 -22.03 -41.25 24.98
C ARG A 4 -22.53 -40.12 24.07
N ALA A 5 -22.54 -38.90 24.61
CA ALA A 5 -22.73 -37.69 23.83
C ALA A 5 -21.55 -37.50 22.88
N HIS A 6 -21.82 -37.49 21.57
CA HIS A 6 -20.87 -37.05 20.56
C HIS A 6 -20.55 -35.56 20.80
N SER A 7 -19.31 -35.26 21.17
CA SER A 7 -18.81 -33.88 21.23
C SER A 7 -18.83 -33.25 19.83
N PRO A 8 -19.48 -32.09 19.61
CA PRO A 8 -19.38 -31.39 18.35
C PRO A 8 -17.95 -30.87 18.18
N GLN A 9 -17.26 -31.33 17.14
CA GLN A 9 -16.00 -30.74 16.73
C GLN A 9 -16.30 -29.34 16.18
N LEU A 10 -15.92 -28.31 16.93
CA LEU A 10 -15.90 -26.93 16.46
C LEU A 10 -14.82 -26.80 15.39
N VAL A 11 -15.23 -26.73 14.13
CA VAL A 11 -14.35 -26.30 13.03
C VAL A 11 -14.07 -24.81 13.24
N ALA A 12 -12.90 -24.50 13.79
CA ALA A 12 -12.42 -23.13 13.95
C ALA A 12 -12.10 -22.52 12.57
N GLY A 13 -13.13 -22.01 11.90
CA GLY A 13 -12.94 -21.07 10.78
C GLY A 13 -12.40 -19.76 11.33
N SER A 14 -11.08 -19.56 11.27
CA SER A 14 -10.46 -18.30 11.65
C SER A 14 -10.86 -17.21 10.65
N PHE A 15 -11.89 -16.43 10.99
CA PHE A 15 -12.22 -15.20 10.28
C PHE A 15 -11.24 -14.11 10.72
N ASN A 16 -10.13 -13.97 9.98
CA ASN A 16 -9.24 -12.83 10.14
C ASN A 16 -9.98 -11.53 9.77
N ARG A 17 -10.45 -10.79 10.78
CA ARG A 17 -11.01 -9.44 10.60
C ARG A 17 -9.90 -8.41 10.80
N THR A 18 -9.55 -7.67 9.75
CA THR A 18 -8.66 -6.50 9.87
C THR A 18 -9.49 -5.27 10.19
N ILE A 19 -9.12 -4.54 11.25
CA ILE A 19 -9.76 -3.29 11.68
C ILE A 19 -8.89 -2.12 11.22
N TYR A 20 -9.48 -1.14 10.55
CA TYR A 20 -8.80 0.10 10.14
C TYR A 20 -9.27 1.26 11.01
N LEU A 21 -8.33 1.91 11.70
CA LEU A 21 -8.60 3.12 12.47
C LEU A 21 -8.31 4.36 11.61
N MET A 22 -9.30 5.22 11.43
CA MET A 22 -9.10 6.51 10.76
C MET A 22 -8.96 7.61 11.78
N GLN A 23 -7.78 8.26 11.80
CA GLN A 23 -7.51 9.42 12.64
C GLN A 23 -7.34 10.65 11.76
N ARG A 24 -8.16 11.68 12.03
CA ARG A 24 -8.05 12.97 11.34
C ARG A 24 -7.09 13.87 12.11
N LYS A 25 -6.10 14.45 11.42
CA LYS A 25 -5.28 15.51 12.00
C LYS A 25 -6.13 16.77 12.23
N PRO A 26 -5.94 17.49 13.35
CA PRO A 26 -6.55 18.80 13.54
C PRO A 26 -6.10 19.75 12.43
N GLY A 27 -7.05 20.50 11.85
CA GLY A 27 -6.84 21.35 10.68
C GLY A 27 -8.12 21.51 9.86
N GLY A 28 -8.18 22.57 9.06
CA GLY A 28 -9.32 22.85 8.16
C GLY A 28 -9.58 21.72 7.16
N TYR A 29 -10.73 21.77 6.48
CA TYR A 29 -10.99 20.87 5.36
C TYR A 29 -10.08 21.20 4.18
N ARG A 30 -9.56 20.16 3.50
CA ARG A 30 -8.88 20.34 2.21
C ARG A 30 -9.86 20.99 1.23
N GLN A 31 -9.36 21.93 0.43
CA GLN A 31 -10.12 22.59 -0.62
C GLN A 31 -9.53 22.21 -1.99
N PRO A 32 -9.89 21.03 -2.55
CA PRO A 32 -9.39 20.59 -3.84
C PRO A 32 -9.97 21.45 -4.98
N THR A 33 -9.19 21.64 -6.04
CA THR A 33 -9.64 22.32 -7.25
C THR A 33 -10.73 21.54 -7.98
N GLU A 34 -11.47 22.21 -8.87
CA GLU A 34 -12.50 21.58 -9.71
C GLU A 34 -11.92 20.41 -10.55
N GLU A 35 -10.72 20.61 -11.08
CA GLU A 35 -9.97 19.61 -11.84
C GLU A 35 -9.64 18.40 -10.97
N GLN A 36 -9.08 18.60 -9.78
CA GLN A 36 -8.78 17.53 -8.83
C GLN A 36 -10.04 16.73 -8.45
N ARG A 37 -11.17 17.41 -8.23
CA ARG A 37 -12.47 16.75 -7.96
C ARG A 37 -12.91 15.89 -9.14
N THR A 38 -12.80 16.43 -10.35
CA THR A 38 -13.20 15.74 -11.58
C THR A 38 -12.35 14.49 -11.82
N LEU A 39 -11.03 14.60 -11.72
CA LEU A 39 -10.08 13.49 -11.88
C LEU A 39 -10.17 12.46 -10.75
N SER A 40 -10.69 12.84 -9.58
CA SER A 40 -10.84 11.95 -8.42
C SER A 40 -12.21 11.28 -8.33
N LYS A 41 -13.11 11.55 -9.28
CA LYS A 41 -14.49 11.07 -9.21
C LYS A 41 -14.54 9.54 -9.13
N ILE A 42 -15.33 9.05 -8.18
CA ILE A 42 -15.65 7.63 -8.04
C ILE A 42 -17.04 7.43 -8.65
N SER A 43 -17.22 6.37 -9.45
CA SER A 43 -18.53 6.06 -10.03
C SER A 43 -19.54 5.79 -8.92
N LYS A 44 -20.82 6.12 -9.14
CA LYS A 44 -21.88 5.91 -8.14
C LYS A 44 -21.91 4.47 -7.62
N LYS A 45 -21.82 3.49 -8.54
CA LYS A 45 -21.73 2.06 -8.20
C LYS A 45 -20.56 1.77 -7.23
N ASN A 46 -19.37 2.29 -7.50
CA ASN A 46 -18.22 2.06 -6.64
C ASN A 46 -18.37 2.79 -5.30
N PHE A 47 -18.90 4.01 -5.31
CA PHE A 47 -19.17 4.77 -4.10
C PHE A 47 -20.10 3.99 -3.14
N ASP A 48 -21.21 3.46 -3.67
CA ASP A 48 -22.19 2.70 -2.89
C ASP A 48 -21.63 1.40 -2.30
N ILE A 49 -20.59 0.83 -2.90
CA ILE A 49 -19.91 -0.38 -2.42
C ILE A 49 -18.80 -0.01 -1.42
N TRP A 50 -18.00 0.99 -1.75
CA TRP A 50 -16.79 1.33 -1.00
C TRP A 50 -17.11 2.05 0.31
N PHE A 51 -18.18 2.83 0.40
CA PHE A 51 -18.53 3.51 1.66
C PHE A 51 -19.34 2.65 2.65
N ARG A 52 -19.46 1.34 2.39
CA ARG A 52 -20.03 0.38 3.35
C ARG A 52 -19.03 0.04 4.46
N GLN A 53 -19.55 -0.29 5.65
CA GLN A 53 -18.73 -0.66 6.79
C GLN A 53 -18.03 -2.03 6.64
N ILE A 54 -18.54 -2.91 5.77
CA ILE A 54 -18.02 -4.26 5.57
C ILE A 54 -17.63 -4.44 4.11
N TRP A 55 -16.39 -4.89 3.86
CA TRP A 55 -15.87 -5.19 2.55
C TRP A 55 -15.51 -6.67 2.42
N ASN A 56 -15.97 -7.29 1.33
CA ASN A 56 -15.56 -8.63 0.94
C ASN A 56 -14.41 -8.51 -0.07
N ILE A 57 -13.17 -8.46 0.43
CA ILE A 57 -11.95 -8.43 -0.37
C ILE A 57 -11.12 -9.66 0.01
N THR A 58 -10.75 -10.46 -0.99
CA THR A 58 -9.91 -11.65 -0.76
C THR A 58 -8.48 -11.25 -0.40
N GLY A 59 -7.84 -11.99 0.49
CA GLY A 59 -6.43 -11.78 0.85
C GLY A 59 -5.48 -11.87 -0.35
N ALA A 60 -4.33 -11.20 -0.27
CA ALA A 60 -3.29 -11.32 -1.28
C ALA A 60 -2.41 -12.56 -1.04
N SER A 61 -1.75 -13.04 -2.09
CA SER A 61 -0.85 -14.19 -1.99
C SER A 61 0.37 -13.88 -1.13
N THR A 62 0.66 -14.75 -0.16
CA THR A 62 1.80 -14.62 0.77
C THR A 62 3.12 -15.23 0.25
N ARG A 63 3.15 -15.73 -1.00
CA ARG A 63 4.32 -16.48 -1.53
C ARG A 63 5.61 -15.66 -1.63
N LYS A 64 5.51 -14.34 -1.80
CA LYS A 64 6.67 -13.43 -1.96
C LYS A 64 6.85 -12.44 -0.80
N HIS A 65 5.84 -12.33 0.05
CA HIS A 65 5.81 -11.44 1.20
C HIS A 65 4.92 -12.08 2.26
N PRO A 66 5.31 -12.13 3.53
CA PRO A 66 4.56 -12.88 4.54
C PRO A 66 3.19 -12.26 4.86
N ALA A 67 2.97 -10.96 4.58
CA ALA A 67 1.70 -10.28 4.91
C ALA A 67 1.31 -9.12 3.96
N PRO A 68 1.19 -9.30 2.64
CA PRO A 68 0.72 -8.24 1.76
C PRO A 68 -0.79 -8.07 1.94
N PHE A 69 -1.25 -6.83 2.09
CA PHE A 69 -2.67 -6.54 1.95
C PHE A 69 -3.07 -6.50 0.46
N PRO A 70 -4.34 -6.74 0.13
CA PRO A 70 -4.80 -6.74 -1.27
C PRO A 70 -4.64 -5.38 -1.94
N LEU A 71 -4.22 -5.38 -3.22
CA LEU A 71 -4.11 -4.14 -4.00
C LEU A 71 -5.47 -3.43 -4.12
N GLU A 72 -6.56 -4.19 -4.25
CA GLU A 72 -7.90 -3.62 -4.31
C GLU A 72 -8.23 -2.79 -3.07
N LEU A 73 -7.85 -3.28 -1.90
CA LEU A 73 -8.04 -2.55 -0.65
C LEU A 73 -7.27 -1.23 -0.66
N ALA A 74 -5.99 -1.28 -1.05
CA ALA A 74 -5.13 -0.11 -1.17
C ALA A 74 -5.75 0.94 -2.11
N THR A 75 -6.18 0.48 -3.30
CA THR A 75 -6.84 1.31 -4.31
C THR A 75 -8.08 2.01 -3.78
N ARG A 76 -8.94 1.30 -3.03
CA ARG A 76 -10.13 1.91 -2.44
C ARG A 76 -9.75 3.03 -1.48
N LEU A 77 -8.87 2.76 -0.53
CA LEU A 77 -8.46 3.72 0.49
C LEU A 77 -7.80 4.96 -0.12
N VAL A 78 -6.85 4.76 -1.05
CA VAL A 78 -6.20 5.87 -1.77
C VAL A 78 -7.26 6.73 -2.46
N ARG A 79 -8.17 6.14 -3.23
CA ARG A 79 -9.16 6.91 -3.99
C ARG A 79 -10.22 7.58 -3.11
N MET A 80 -10.58 6.99 -1.97
CA MET A 80 -11.59 7.53 -1.06
C MET A 80 -11.08 8.72 -0.26
N PHE A 81 -9.78 8.74 0.09
CA PHE A 81 -9.22 9.70 1.06
C PHE A 81 -8.13 10.62 0.49
N SER A 82 -7.91 10.57 -0.82
CA SER A 82 -6.98 11.45 -1.53
C SER A 82 -7.54 11.94 -2.86
N PHE A 83 -7.21 13.18 -3.21
CA PHE A 83 -7.46 13.73 -4.53
C PHE A 83 -6.30 13.41 -5.47
N HIS A 84 -6.54 13.57 -6.77
CA HIS A 84 -5.50 13.56 -7.79
C HIS A 84 -4.39 14.55 -7.42
N GLY A 85 -3.13 14.11 -7.55
CA GLY A 85 -1.95 14.87 -7.16
C GLY A 85 -1.62 14.88 -5.66
N ASP A 86 -2.52 14.42 -4.77
CA ASP A 86 -2.20 14.31 -3.33
C ASP A 86 -1.04 13.33 -3.09
N THR A 87 -0.33 13.52 -1.97
CA THR A 87 0.71 12.60 -1.50
C THR A 87 0.16 11.64 -0.45
N VAL A 88 0.33 10.33 -0.68
CA VAL A 88 -0.04 9.26 0.25
C VAL A 88 1.20 8.79 1.01
N LEU A 89 1.16 8.81 2.34
CA LEU A 89 2.23 8.28 3.19
C LEU A 89 1.87 6.88 3.69
N ASP A 90 2.78 5.93 3.50
CA ASP A 90 2.74 4.60 4.10
C ASP A 90 4.02 4.36 4.92
N PRO A 91 3.97 4.43 6.26
CA PRO A 91 5.16 4.30 7.11
C PRO A 91 5.65 2.86 7.27
N PHE A 92 4.91 1.88 6.74
CA PHE A 92 5.24 0.45 6.80
C PHE A 92 4.96 -0.19 5.43
N CYS A 93 5.57 0.39 4.40
CA CYS A 93 5.12 0.16 3.02
C CYS A 93 5.38 -1.27 2.52
N GLY A 94 6.30 -2.01 3.13
CA GLY A 94 6.66 -3.37 2.72
C GLY A 94 6.98 -3.41 1.23
N THR A 95 6.29 -4.30 0.50
CA THR A 95 6.43 -4.41 -0.95
C THR A 95 5.70 -3.33 -1.77
N GLY A 96 5.20 -2.27 -1.13
CA GLY A 96 4.77 -1.05 -1.81
C GLY A 96 3.36 -1.08 -2.39
N THR A 97 2.46 -1.93 -1.88
CA THR A 97 1.08 -2.04 -2.39
C THR A 97 0.35 -0.70 -2.39
N THR A 98 0.49 0.12 -1.34
CA THR A 98 -0.08 1.48 -1.28
C THR A 98 0.48 2.37 -2.37
N MET A 99 1.80 2.29 -2.61
CA MET A 99 2.49 3.13 -3.59
C MET A 99 2.07 2.78 -5.03
N ILE A 100 1.90 1.48 -5.32
CA ILE A 100 1.36 1.03 -6.62
C ILE A 100 -0.07 1.56 -6.82
N ALA A 101 -0.91 1.48 -5.80
CA ALA A 101 -2.27 2.02 -5.86
C ALA A 101 -2.29 3.54 -6.06
N ALA A 102 -1.39 4.27 -5.40
CA ALA A 102 -1.22 5.72 -5.59
C ALA A 102 -0.79 6.06 -7.02
N LEU A 103 0.25 5.37 -7.54
CA LEU A 103 0.76 5.56 -8.88
C LEU A 103 -0.32 5.33 -9.96
N ARG A 104 -1.03 4.20 -9.90
CA ARG A 104 -2.11 3.85 -10.84
C ARG A 104 -3.27 4.84 -10.85
N HIS A 105 -3.38 5.62 -9.78
CA HIS A 105 -4.42 6.64 -9.66
C HIS A 105 -3.84 8.05 -9.68
N GLN A 106 -2.61 8.27 -10.16
CA GLN A 106 -2.03 9.61 -10.32
C GLN A 106 -2.00 10.40 -9.00
N ARG A 107 -1.57 9.72 -7.93
CA ARG A 107 -1.21 10.31 -6.65
C ARG A 107 0.30 10.16 -6.45
N ASN A 108 0.89 11.08 -5.72
CA ASN A 108 2.24 10.93 -5.21
C ASN A 108 2.23 9.96 -4.02
N SER A 109 3.38 9.37 -3.69
CA SER A 109 3.48 8.52 -2.51
C SER A 109 4.85 8.57 -1.85
N ILE A 110 4.87 8.47 -0.53
CA ILE A 110 6.07 8.27 0.28
C ILE A 110 5.88 6.94 1.01
N GLY A 111 6.82 6.01 0.81
CA GLY A 111 6.84 4.73 1.52
C GLY A 111 8.07 4.63 2.39
N ILE A 112 7.90 4.18 3.63
CA ILE A 112 9.01 3.94 4.56
C ILE A 112 8.98 2.47 4.94
N ASP A 113 10.14 1.83 4.90
CA ASP A 113 10.36 0.50 5.45
C ASP A 113 11.77 0.41 6.03
N ILE A 114 11.93 -0.41 7.06
CA ILE A 114 13.23 -0.66 7.69
C ILE A 114 14.05 -1.69 6.91
N ASP A 115 13.39 -2.56 6.14
CA ASP A 115 14.04 -3.57 5.33
C ASP A 115 14.40 -3.00 3.94
N PRO A 116 15.71 -2.82 3.65
CA PRO A 116 16.14 -2.29 2.36
C PRO A 116 15.76 -3.20 1.18
N GLU A 117 15.58 -4.52 1.37
CA GLU A 117 15.11 -5.40 0.30
C GLU A 117 13.65 -5.13 -0.07
N TYR A 118 12.79 -4.78 0.90
CA TYR A 118 11.43 -4.34 0.61
C TYR A 118 11.40 -3.04 -0.16
N CYS A 119 12.24 -2.07 0.21
CA CYS A 119 12.42 -0.84 -0.58
C CYS A 119 12.86 -1.13 -2.02
N ARG A 120 13.82 -2.05 -2.22
CA ARG A 120 14.25 -2.50 -3.56
C ARG A 120 13.13 -3.20 -4.32
N MET A 121 12.36 -4.09 -3.68
CA MET A 121 11.22 -4.78 -4.29
C MET A 121 10.17 -3.79 -4.77
N THR A 122 9.79 -2.84 -3.91
CA THR A 122 8.88 -1.75 -4.21
C THR A 122 9.36 -0.92 -5.40
N ALA A 123 10.64 -0.55 -5.43
CA ALA A 123 11.25 0.12 -6.57
C ALA A 123 11.07 -0.66 -7.88
N ARG A 124 11.29 -1.99 -7.86
CA ARG A 124 11.11 -2.84 -9.06
C ARG A 124 9.67 -2.79 -9.56
N TYR A 125 8.70 -2.89 -8.64
CA TYR A 125 7.29 -2.89 -9.00
C TYR A 125 6.84 -1.53 -9.52
N LEU A 126 7.27 -0.44 -8.91
CA LEU A 126 6.94 0.91 -9.37
C LEU A 126 7.53 1.20 -10.75
N LYS A 127 8.79 0.82 -11.02
CA LYS A 127 9.41 0.97 -12.35
C LYS A 127 8.64 0.19 -13.42
N LYS A 128 8.21 -1.03 -13.09
CA LYS A 128 7.43 -1.86 -14.00
C LYS A 128 6.04 -1.25 -14.29
N GLU A 129 5.37 -0.80 -13.24
CA GLU A 129 4.05 -0.18 -13.38
C GLU A 129 4.14 1.16 -14.13
N SER A 130 5.17 1.97 -13.91
CA SER A 130 5.33 3.25 -14.61
C SER A 130 5.63 3.08 -16.09
N SER A 131 6.41 2.04 -16.47
CA SER A 131 6.69 1.74 -17.88
C SER A 131 5.44 1.33 -18.66
N ASP A 132 4.47 0.69 -18.01
CA ASP A 132 3.24 0.22 -18.64
C ASP A 132 2.22 1.36 -18.88
N PHE A 133 2.33 2.48 -18.16
CA PHE A 133 1.28 3.51 -18.08
C PHE A 133 1.57 4.84 -18.79
N PHE A 134 2.68 4.99 -19.54
CA PHE A 134 3.11 6.27 -20.13
C PHE A 134 3.15 7.44 -19.12
N LEU A 135 3.37 7.14 -17.84
CA LEU A 135 3.45 8.15 -16.78
C LEU A 135 4.92 8.55 -16.57
N ASN A 136 5.19 9.86 -16.63
CA ASN A 136 6.46 10.39 -16.14
C ASN A 136 6.52 10.22 -14.62
N THR A 137 7.33 9.27 -14.16
CA THR A 137 7.48 8.95 -12.74
C THR A 137 8.93 9.16 -12.32
N GLU A 138 9.14 10.06 -11.34
CA GLU A 138 10.43 10.22 -10.68
C GLU A 138 10.43 9.37 -9.40
N LEU A 139 11.42 8.49 -9.25
CA LEU A 139 11.62 7.73 -8.02
C LEU A 139 12.80 8.34 -7.26
N LYS A 140 12.61 8.63 -5.98
CA LYS A 140 13.67 9.08 -5.06
C LYS A 140 13.83 8.06 -3.94
N PHE A 141 15.06 7.59 -3.73
CA PHE A 141 15.37 6.67 -2.65
C PHE A 141 16.20 7.38 -1.60
N GLU A 142 15.69 7.44 -0.38
CA GLU A 142 16.38 8.08 0.73
C GLU A 142 16.62 7.09 1.87
N LYS A 143 17.75 7.22 2.54
CA LYS A 143 18.15 6.41 3.69
C LYS A 143 18.56 7.30 4.85
N MET A 144 18.18 6.87 6.04
CA MET A 144 18.62 7.49 7.28
C MET A 144 20.07 7.12 7.60
N VAL A 145 20.92 8.13 7.80
CA VAL A 145 22.34 7.98 8.14
C VAL A 145 22.63 8.67 9.47
N SER A 146 23.27 7.95 10.38
CA SER A 146 23.80 8.53 11.62
C SER A 146 25.14 9.20 11.33
N ILE A 147 25.24 10.49 11.63
CA ILE A 147 26.51 11.23 11.52
C ILE A 147 27.29 11.06 12.83
N PRO A 148 28.64 11.04 12.78
CA PRO A 148 29.49 10.83 13.96
C PRO A 148 29.23 11.83 15.11
N SER A 149 28.65 12.99 14.80
CA SER A 149 28.24 14.03 15.74
C SER A 149 26.97 13.70 16.55
N GLY A 150 26.37 12.53 16.37
CA GLY A 150 25.15 12.09 17.08
C GLY A 150 23.84 12.56 16.43
N ASN A 151 23.91 13.41 15.41
CA ASN A 151 22.75 13.82 14.63
C ASN A 151 22.36 12.71 13.63
N THR A 152 21.12 12.76 13.17
CA THR A 152 20.61 11.86 12.13
C THR A 152 20.16 12.68 10.93
N GLN A 153 20.52 12.27 9.72
CA GLN A 153 20.12 12.93 8.49
C GLN A 153 19.53 11.90 7.51
N VAL A 154 18.62 12.38 6.66
CA VAL A 154 18.11 11.62 5.52
C VAL A 154 18.90 12.04 4.28
N CYS A 155 19.50 11.06 3.61
CA CYS A 155 20.31 11.27 2.40
C CYS A 155 19.81 10.36 1.28
N GLU A 156 19.94 10.79 0.03
CA GLU A 156 19.66 9.92 -1.11
C GLU A 156 20.59 8.69 -1.10
N ASP A 157 20.06 7.51 -1.42
CA ASP A 157 20.81 6.25 -1.50
C ASP A 157 20.83 5.74 -2.96
N PRO A 158 21.89 6.09 -3.73
CA PRO A 158 22.07 5.63 -5.11
C PRO A 158 22.05 4.10 -5.27
N SER A 159 22.44 3.34 -4.24
CA SER A 159 22.51 1.88 -4.31
C SER A 159 21.14 1.20 -4.45
N LEU A 160 20.07 1.89 -4.03
CA LEU A 160 18.69 1.39 -4.15
C LEU A 160 18.14 1.55 -5.58
N TYR A 161 18.78 2.37 -6.42
CA TYR A 161 18.43 2.48 -7.83
C TYR A 161 18.91 1.29 -8.67
N GLU A 162 19.94 0.57 -8.20
CA GLU A 162 20.43 -0.68 -8.78
C GLU A 162 19.44 -1.83 -8.55
N VAL A 163 18.29 -1.71 -9.21
CA VAL A 163 17.25 -2.71 -9.22
C VAL A 163 17.73 -3.89 -10.09
N ARG A 164 18.45 -4.84 -9.49
CA ARG A 164 18.81 -6.10 -10.18
C ARG A 164 17.53 -6.85 -10.56
N SER A 165 17.43 -7.34 -11.79
CA SER A 165 16.33 -8.23 -12.18
C SER A 165 16.29 -9.45 -11.26
N ALA A 166 15.08 -9.89 -10.89
CA ALA A 166 14.92 -11.13 -10.14
C ALA A 166 15.59 -12.27 -10.91
N ARG A 167 16.54 -12.98 -10.29
CA ARG A 167 17.17 -14.15 -10.92
C ARG A 167 16.05 -15.10 -11.34
N LYS A 168 15.97 -15.43 -12.64
CA LYS A 168 15.20 -16.59 -13.07
C LYS A 168 15.89 -17.80 -12.45
N THR A 169 15.25 -18.43 -11.48
CA THR A 169 15.62 -19.80 -11.11
C THR A 169 15.32 -20.64 -12.35
N MET A 170 16.36 -21.04 -13.08
CA MET A 170 16.23 -22.05 -14.13
C MET A 170 15.85 -23.35 -13.41
N GLY A 171 14.62 -23.81 -13.63
CA GLY A 171 14.20 -25.16 -13.29
C GLY A 171 14.63 -26.14 -14.35
#